data_AF-A0A925L571-F1
#
_entry.id   AF-A0A925L571-F1
#
_cell.length_a   1.000
_cell.length_b   1.000
_cell.length_c   1.000
_cell.angle_alpha   90.00
_cell.angle_beta   90.00
_cell.angle_gamma   90.00
#
_symmetry.space_group_name_H-M   'P 1'
#
loop_
_entity.id
_entity.type
_entity.pdbx_description
1 polymer ?
#
loop_
_entity_poly.entity_id
_entity_poly.type
_entity_poly.pdbx_seq_one_letter_code
_entity_poly.pdbx_strand_id
1 'polypeptide(L)'
;MRTNLFRNTAFAPVYEAAGLSAMDIGSRGGFDAELLPIAWAVDCMGFEPEPEAFAQLAALNPAPWRSLRWVPSAVGPETGSATLHLPANPIGASLLAHDPEIGVRFGLEALTTVERRLTVDTVTLDEAMTRWSLPAPAYLKLDVEGAELSILQSAPRVLSHMTALKTEASFIPARKDQPLAADLDVFLRGHGFVLMDILHPQRWRHQPLPPHPYSWAGAPAYSRGQIAQCDLLYFRDPAAIPAEDGETALQAGLIAMAFGFFDHALDLFERPAVAQALAAHGVDFRRETAIISRRCGRFAAMAAIRHHLRNMVPLLRSLTLGVPG
;
A
#
# COMPACT_ATOMS: atom_id res chain seq x y z
N MET A 1 1.71 2.24 12.21
CA MET A 1 0.64 2.28 13.26
C MET A 1 1.04 1.42 14.45
N ARG A 2 0.24 1.34 15.52
CA ARG A 2 0.52 0.39 16.62
C ARG A 2 0.07 -1.01 16.23
N THR A 3 0.96 -1.99 16.42
CA THR A 3 0.65 -3.41 16.24
C THR A 3 -0.44 -3.87 17.19
N ASN A 4 -1.35 -4.73 16.73
CA ASN A 4 -2.40 -5.40 17.52
C ASN A 4 -3.34 -4.42 18.26
N LEU A 5 -3.62 -3.27 17.66
CA LEU A 5 -4.47 -2.23 18.23
C LEU A 5 -5.89 -2.74 18.56
N PHE A 6 -6.44 -3.62 17.72
CA PHE A 6 -7.80 -4.15 17.86
C PHE A 6 -7.88 -5.44 18.66
N ARG A 7 -6.74 -6.08 18.99
CA ARG A 7 -6.69 -7.41 19.62
C ARG A 7 -7.35 -7.48 21.00
N ASN A 8 -7.31 -6.38 21.75
CA ASN A 8 -7.89 -6.28 23.09
C ASN A 8 -9.13 -5.37 23.10
N THR A 9 -9.98 -5.50 22.08
CA THR A 9 -11.22 -4.72 21.92
C THR A 9 -12.40 -5.65 21.67
N ALA A 10 -13.63 -5.16 21.77
CA ALA A 10 -14.84 -5.94 21.46
C ALA A 10 -14.86 -6.45 20.01
N PHE A 11 -14.15 -5.80 19.08
CA PHE A 11 -14.04 -6.23 17.69
C PHE A 11 -13.11 -7.44 17.49
N ALA A 12 -12.31 -7.83 18.48
CA ALA A 12 -11.36 -8.93 18.34
C ALA A 12 -11.99 -10.23 17.78
N PRO A 13 -13.07 -10.80 18.36
CA PRO A 13 -13.70 -12.00 17.82
C PRO A 13 -14.22 -11.81 16.39
N VAL A 14 -14.65 -10.60 16.03
CA VAL A 14 -15.10 -10.30 14.66
C VAL A 14 -13.94 -10.35 13.69
N TYR A 15 -12.80 -9.74 14.02
CA TYR A 15 -11.59 -9.81 13.19
C TYR A 15 -11.09 -11.24 13.02
N GLU A 16 -11.11 -12.06 14.07
CA GLU A 16 -10.71 -13.48 13.98
C GLU A 16 -11.59 -14.27 13.02
N ALA A 17 -12.90 -14.04 13.06
CA ALA A 17 -13.89 -14.74 12.25
C ALA A 17 -14.00 -14.21 10.80
N ALA A 18 -13.60 -12.97 10.53
CA ALA A 18 -13.82 -12.31 9.25
C ALA A 18 -13.00 -12.86 8.07
N GLY A 19 -12.06 -13.78 8.31
CA GLY A 19 -11.29 -14.42 7.23
C GLY A 19 -10.43 -13.44 6.41
N LEU A 20 -9.95 -12.35 7.01
CA LEU A 20 -9.20 -11.32 6.30
C LEU A 20 -7.91 -11.87 5.68
N SER A 21 -7.74 -11.58 4.39
CA SER A 21 -6.58 -11.93 3.59
C SER A 21 -5.95 -10.67 3.01
N ALA A 22 -4.62 -10.63 2.96
CA ALA A 22 -3.85 -9.54 2.38
C ALA A 22 -2.82 -10.07 1.39
N MET A 23 -2.73 -9.44 0.23
CA MET A 23 -1.70 -9.71 -0.76
C MET A 23 -0.77 -8.51 -0.90
N ASP A 24 0.53 -8.77 -0.94
CA ASP A 24 1.59 -7.79 -1.19
C ASP A 24 2.32 -8.20 -2.48
N ILE A 25 2.23 -7.38 -3.51
CA ILE A 25 2.89 -7.63 -4.78
C ILE A 25 4.05 -6.64 -4.90
N GLY A 26 5.26 -7.18 -5.07
CA GLY A 26 6.50 -6.41 -4.92
C GLY A 26 6.88 -6.29 -3.44
N SER A 27 7.08 -7.44 -2.80
CA SER A 27 7.23 -7.53 -1.34
C SER A 27 8.63 -7.28 -0.80
N ARG A 28 9.56 -6.74 -1.60
CA ARG A 28 10.92 -6.41 -1.14
C ARG A 28 10.87 -5.63 0.17
N GLY A 29 11.53 -6.15 1.20
CA GLY A 29 11.58 -5.54 2.54
C GLY A 29 10.45 -5.95 3.49
N GLY A 30 9.43 -6.67 3.00
CA GLY A 30 8.35 -7.25 3.78
C GLY A 30 7.04 -6.44 3.73
N PHE A 31 6.01 -6.95 4.40
CA PHE A 31 4.70 -6.30 4.45
C PHE A 31 4.74 -4.94 5.16
N ASP A 32 3.96 -4.01 4.63
CA ASP A 32 3.83 -2.67 5.19
C ASP A 32 3.18 -2.63 6.58
N ALA A 33 3.50 -1.55 7.30
CA ALA A 33 3.08 -1.35 8.68
C ALA A 33 1.58 -1.01 8.86
N GLU A 34 0.84 -0.87 7.76
CA GLU A 34 -0.55 -0.38 7.71
C GLU A 34 -1.54 -1.37 8.30
N LEU A 35 -1.37 -2.66 8.03
CA LEU A 35 -2.23 -3.72 8.58
C LEU A 35 -1.77 -4.25 9.94
N LEU A 36 -0.64 -3.76 10.49
CA LEU A 36 -0.18 -4.14 11.84
C LEU A 36 -1.22 -3.98 12.96
N PRO A 37 -2.15 -2.99 12.95
CA PRO A 37 -3.25 -2.91 13.91
C PRO A 37 -4.07 -4.20 14.03
N ILE A 38 -4.14 -4.97 12.95
CA ILE A 38 -4.96 -6.18 12.81
C ILE A 38 -4.19 -7.42 12.36
N ALA A 39 -2.86 -7.35 12.21
CA ALA A 39 -2.02 -8.40 11.65
C ALA A 39 -2.29 -9.81 12.22
N TRP A 40 -2.52 -9.89 13.52
CA TRP A 40 -2.85 -11.11 14.26
C TRP A 40 -4.11 -11.85 13.77
N ALA A 41 -4.92 -11.22 12.92
CA ALA A 41 -6.14 -11.76 12.31
C ALA A 41 -6.10 -11.75 10.76
N VAL A 42 -4.94 -11.51 10.14
CA VAL A 42 -4.80 -11.41 8.68
C VAL A 42 -3.88 -12.52 8.16
N ASP A 43 -4.35 -13.26 7.16
CA ASP A 43 -3.53 -14.19 6.39
C ASP A 43 -2.85 -13.45 5.23
N CYS A 44 -1.53 -13.46 5.23
CA CYS A 44 -0.72 -12.67 4.31
C CYS A 44 -0.04 -13.52 3.25
N MET A 45 -0.04 -13.04 2.02
CA MET A 45 0.72 -13.60 0.90
C MET A 45 1.53 -12.51 0.20
N GLY A 46 2.85 -12.67 0.13
CA GLY A 46 3.69 -11.75 -0.62
C GLY A 46 4.37 -12.39 -1.82
N PHE A 47 4.57 -11.59 -2.86
CA PHE A 47 5.20 -11.99 -4.13
C PHE A 47 6.48 -11.20 -4.35
N GLU A 48 7.59 -11.92 -4.49
CA GLU A 48 8.92 -11.33 -4.75
C GLU A 48 9.69 -12.20 -5.74
N PRO A 49 9.90 -11.73 -7.00
CA PRO A 49 10.58 -12.51 -8.03
C PRO A 49 12.11 -12.54 -7.91
N GLU A 50 12.76 -11.56 -7.27
CA GLU A 50 14.21 -11.56 -7.19
C GLU A 50 14.69 -12.59 -6.16
N PRO A 51 15.54 -13.57 -6.55
CA PRO A 51 15.98 -14.62 -5.64
C PRO A 51 16.66 -14.11 -4.35
N GLU A 52 17.46 -13.05 -4.46
CA GLU A 52 18.17 -12.45 -3.31
C GLU A 52 17.20 -11.78 -2.34
N ALA A 53 16.25 -10.97 -2.85
CA ALA A 53 15.22 -10.35 -2.02
C ALA A 53 14.28 -11.41 -1.41
N PHE A 54 13.90 -12.42 -2.17
CA PHE A 54 13.08 -13.53 -1.69
C PHE A 54 13.74 -14.29 -0.54
N ALA A 55 15.05 -14.58 -0.65
CA ALA A 55 15.79 -15.25 0.42
C ALA A 55 15.80 -14.43 1.73
N GLN A 56 15.86 -13.09 1.64
CA GLN A 56 15.76 -12.21 2.80
C GLN A 56 14.36 -12.27 3.42
N LEU A 57 13.30 -12.28 2.60
CA LEU A 57 11.92 -12.41 3.07
C LEU A 57 11.66 -13.74 3.77
N ALA A 58 12.17 -14.84 3.20
CA ALA A 58 12.03 -16.17 3.78
C ALA A 58 12.70 -16.32 5.16
N ALA A 59 13.66 -15.45 5.49
CA ALA A 59 14.32 -15.40 6.78
C ALA A 59 13.62 -14.49 7.81
N LEU A 60 12.59 -13.72 7.41
CA LEU A 60 11.87 -12.84 8.31
C LEU A 60 11.00 -13.61 9.32
N ASN A 61 10.84 -13.04 10.51
CA ASN A 61 9.88 -13.54 11.48
C ASN A 61 8.45 -13.25 10.99
N PRO A 62 7.59 -14.27 10.83
CA PRO A 62 6.21 -14.06 10.37
C PRO A 62 5.32 -13.38 11.42
N ALA A 63 5.72 -13.31 12.68
CA ALA A 63 5.00 -12.52 13.67
C ALA A 63 5.04 -11.02 13.29
N PRO A 64 3.93 -10.26 13.42
CA PRO A 64 2.73 -10.58 14.20
C PRO A 64 1.54 -11.11 13.36
N TRP A 65 1.76 -11.55 12.13
CA TRP A 65 0.68 -11.99 11.22
C TRP A 65 0.03 -13.30 11.68
N ARG A 66 -1.26 -13.51 11.39
CA ARG A 66 -1.94 -14.80 11.64
C ARG A 66 -1.25 -15.91 10.86
N SER A 67 -1.00 -15.63 9.58
CA SER A 67 -0.12 -16.42 8.74
C SER A 67 0.58 -15.51 7.73
N LEU A 68 1.76 -15.92 7.26
CA LEU A 68 2.52 -15.22 6.23
C LEU A 68 3.21 -16.24 5.34
N ARG A 69 3.00 -16.12 4.03
CA ARG A 69 3.67 -16.93 3.02
C ARG A 69 4.28 -16.03 1.94
N TRP A 70 5.45 -16.42 1.46
CA TRP A 70 6.13 -15.77 0.35
C TRP A 70 6.12 -16.66 -0.88
N VAL A 71 5.96 -16.07 -2.07
CA VAL A 71 5.99 -16.75 -3.37
C VAL A 71 7.10 -16.14 -4.25
N PRO A 72 8.03 -16.96 -4.78
CA PRO A 72 9.15 -16.49 -5.60
C PRO A 72 8.72 -16.33 -7.06
N SER A 73 7.72 -15.50 -7.33
CA SER A 73 7.18 -15.26 -8.66
C SER A 73 6.79 -13.80 -8.82
N ALA A 74 7.01 -13.27 -10.02
CA ALA A 74 6.50 -11.97 -10.40
C ALA A 74 5.01 -12.09 -10.70
N VAL A 75 4.25 -11.07 -10.33
CA VAL A 75 2.89 -10.92 -10.83
C VAL A 75 2.92 -9.97 -12.01
N GLY A 76 2.31 -10.38 -13.12
CA GLY A 76 2.31 -9.63 -14.37
C GLY A 76 0.98 -9.75 -15.11
N PRO A 77 0.86 -9.13 -16.30
CA PRO A 77 -0.34 -9.20 -17.11
C PRO A 77 -0.58 -10.59 -17.73
N GLU A 78 0.44 -11.45 -17.77
CA GLU A 78 0.40 -12.78 -18.38
C GLU A 78 1.18 -13.81 -17.52
N THR A 79 0.78 -15.08 -17.64
CA THR A 79 1.50 -16.20 -17.01
C THR A 79 2.57 -16.74 -17.97
N GLY A 80 3.79 -16.95 -17.47
CA GLY A 80 4.91 -17.43 -18.27
C GLY A 80 6.24 -16.98 -17.68
N SER A 81 7.06 -16.31 -18.48
CA SER A 81 8.32 -15.70 -18.02
C SER A 81 8.46 -14.27 -18.54
N ALA A 82 9.09 -13.42 -17.74
CA ALA A 82 9.42 -12.05 -18.14
C ALA A 82 10.83 -11.67 -17.70
N THR A 83 11.33 -10.56 -18.26
CA THR A 83 12.60 -9.98 -17.84
C THR A 83 12.35 -9.00 -16.69
N LEU A 84 12.94 -9.29 -15.52
CA LEU A 84 13.06 -8.34 -14.43
C LEU A 84 14.31 -7.48 -14.64
N HIS A 85 14.11 -6.17 -14.76
CA HIS A 85 15.16 -5.18 -14.91
C HIS A 85 15.60 -4.71 -13.53
N LEU A 86 16.87 -4.95 -13.18
CA LEU A 86 17.45 -4.61 -11.88
C LEU A 86 18.46 -3.46 -12.02
N PRO A 87 18.13 -2.27 -11.51
CA PRO A 87 19.07 -1.17 -11.42
C PRO A 87 20.04 -1.33 -10.23
N ALA A 88 21.03 -0.45 -10.14
CA ALA A 88 22.07 -0.49 -9.10
C ALA A 88 21.50 -0.55 -7.68
N ASN A 89 20.46 0.25 -7.41
CA ASN A 89 19.62 0.12 -6.23
C ASN A 89 18.36 -0.67 -6.60
N PRO A 90 18.25 -1.94 -6.18
CA PRO A 90 17.22 -2.83 -6.68
C PRO A 90 15.82 -2.53 -6.11
N ILE A 91 15.65 -1.50 -5.27
CA ILE A 91 14.33 -0.93 -4.96
C ILE A 91 13.58 -0.56 -6.25
N GLY A 92 14.28 -0.01 -7.25
CA GLY A 92 13.66 0.35 -8.53
C GLY A 92 13.38 -0.83 -9.48
N ALA A 93 13.50 -2.08 -9.03
CA ALA A 93 13.30 -3.26 -9.88
C ALA A 93 11.92 -3.28 -10.54
N SER A 94 11.85 -3.60 -11.83
CA SER A 94 10.57 -3.62 -12.54
C SER A 94 10.57 -4.60 -13.71
N LEU A 95 9.38 -5.10 -14.08
CA LEU A 95 9.20 -5.82 -15.33
C LEU A 95 9.24 -4.88 -16.55
N LEU A 96 8.92 -3.59 -16.36
CA LEU A 96 9.04 -2.59 -17.42
C LEU A 96 10.49 -2.14 -17.57
N ALA A 97 10.87 -1.79 -18.80
CA ALA A 97 12.17 -1.20 -19.06
C ALA A 97 12.24 0.22 -18.49
N HIS A 98 13.34 0.56 -17.81
CA HIS A 98 13.58 1.89 -17.27
C HIS A 98 13.81 2.94 -18.36
N ASP A 99 13.45 4.19 -18.05
CA ASP A 99 13.84 5.36 -18.82
C ASP A 99 15.06 6.05 -18.19
N PRO A 100 16.29 5.81 -18.70
CA PRO A 100 17.50 6.38 -18.11
C PRO A 100 17.55 7.91 -18.22
N GLU A 101 16.84 8.52 -19.17
CA GLU A 101 16.80 9.97 -19.32
C GLU A 101 16.10 10.65 -18.13
N ILE A 102 15.06 10.01 -17.60
CA ILE A 102 14.37 10.46 -16.39
C ILE A 102 15.30 10.33 -15.17
N GLY A 103 16.04 9.22 -15.08
CA GLY A 103 17.07 9.02 -14.06
C GLY A 103 18.08 10.15 -14.03
N VAL A 104 18.72 10.43 -15.16
CA VAL A 104 19.71 11.52 -15.30
C VAL A 104 19.08 12.87 -14.99
N ARG A 105 17.85 13.13 -15.44
CA ARG A 105 17.16 14.39 -15.23
C ARG A 105 16.91 14.69 -13.74
N PHE A 106 16.65 13.67 -12.93
CA PHE A 106 16.30 13.84 -11.51
C PHE A 106 17.37 13.33 -10.53
N GLY A 107 18.55 12.93 -11.01
CA GLY A 107 19.62 12.40 -10.17
C GLY A 107 19.26 11.06 -9.52
N LEU A 108 18.51 10.22 -10.24
CA LEU A 108 17.99 8.93 -9.78
C LEU A 108 18.61 7.76 -10.56
N GLU A 109 19.80 7.93 -11.11
CA GLU A 109 20.48 6.93 -11.93
C GLU A 109 20.66 5.60 -11.20
N ALA A 110 20.82 5.62 -9.88
CA ALA A 110 20.88 4.40 -9.07
C ALA A 110 19.58 3.58 -9.13
N LEU A 111 18.42 4.20 -9.35
CA LEU A 111 17.11 3.55 -9.44
C LEU A 111 16.67 3.25 -10.89
N THR A 112 17.36 3.80 -11.90
CA THR A 112 16.95 3.66 -13.31
C THR A 112 18.00 3.02 -14.21
N THR A 113 19.27 3.00 -13.82
CA THR A 113 20.34 2.42 -14.64
C THR A 113 20.40 0.92 -14.41
N VAL A 114 19.87 0.16 -15.35
CA VAL A 114 19.80 -1.32 -15.28
C VAL A 114 21.21 -1.92 -15.34
N GLU A 115 21.62 -2.60 -14.27
CA GLU A 115 22.90 -3.31 -14.17
C GLU A 115 22.75 -4.81 -14.40
N ARG A 116 21.60 -5.39 -14.03
CA ARG A 116 21.31 -6.82 -14.20
C ARG A 116 19.92 -7.02 -14.83
N ARG A 117 19.77 -8.14 -15.53
CA ARG A 117 18.48 -8.62 -16.04
C ARG A 117 18.33 -10.08 -15.62
N LEU A 118 17.19 -10.42 -15.04
CA LEU A 118 16.86 -11.79 -14.65
C LEU A 118 15.62 -12.24 -15.40
N THR A 119 15.63 -13.47 -15.91
CA THR A 119 14.39 -14.12 -16.34
C THR A 119 13.70 -14.66 -15.10
N VAL A 120 12.45 -14.27 -14.89
CA VAL A 120 11.65 -14.65 -13.72
C VAL A 120 10.32 -15.26 -14.16
N ASP A 121 9.81 -16.18 -13.34
CA ASP A 121 8.47 -16.76 -13.53
C ASP A 121 7.41 -15.69 -13.26
N THR A 122 6.45 -15.57 -14.18
CA THR A 122 5.33 -14.64 -14.09
C THR A 122 4.00 -15.38 -14.00
N VAL A 123 3.05 -14.77 -13.30
CA VAL A 123 1.70 -15.27 -13.12
C VAL A 123 0.72 -14.08 -13.10
N THR A 124 -0.48 -14.23 -13.62
CA THR A 124 -1.54 -13.23 -13.36
C THR A 124 -2.04 -13.37 -11.93
N LEU A 125 -2.59 -12.30 -11.35
CA LEU A 125 -3.19 -12.38 -10.00
C LEU A 125 -4.31 -13.42 -9.91
N ASP A 126 -5.15 -13.49 -10.94
CA ASP A 126 -6.25 -14.44 -11.00
C ASP A 126 -5.78 -15.89 -11.09
N GLU A 127 -4.70 -16.17 -11.83
CA GLU A 127 -4.07 -17.51 -11.88
C GLU A 127 -3.34 -17.82 -10.58
N ALA A 128 -2.73 -16.82 -9.94
CA ALA A 128 -2.07 -16.97 -8.65
C ALA A 128 -3.03 -17.51 -7.59
N MET A 129 -4.24 -16.97 -7.54
CA MET A 129 -5.28 -17.47 -6.64
C MET A 129 -5.56 -18.96 -6.85
N THR A 130 -5.68 -19.41 -8.10
CA THR A 130 -5.92 -20.82 -8.41
C THR A 130 -4.71 -21.68 -8.10
N ARG A 131 -3.51 -21.28 -8.56
CA ARG A 131 -2.27 -22.04 -8.44
C ARG A 131 -1.85 -22.30 -7.00
N TRP A 132 -2.09 -21.35 -6.11
CA TRP A 132 -1.72 -21.47 -4.69
C TRP A 132 -2.92 -21.66 -3.76
N SER A 133 -4.12 -21.90 -4.30
CA SER A 133 -5.38 -22.07 -3.55
C SER A 133 -5.64 -20.93 -2.56
N LEU A 134 -5.51 -19.69 -3.04
CA LEU A 134 -5.63 -18.49 -2.22
C LEU A 134 -7.06 -17.97 -2.21
N PRO A 135 -7.56 -17.48 -1.07
CA PRO A 135 -8.78 -16.69 -1.05
C PRO A 135 -8.55 -15.38 -1.80
N ALA A 136 -9.63 -14.76 -2.26
CA ALA A 136 -9.54 -13.40 -2.78
C ALA A 136 -9.03 -12.47 -1.66
N PRO A 137 -8.12 -11.53 -1.97
CA PRO A 137 -7.59 -10.62 -0.97
C PRO A 137 -8.64 -9.59 -0.55
N ALA A 138 -8.89 -9.42 0.75
CA ALA A 138 -9.62 -8.25 1.24
C ALA A 138 -8.81 -6.96 1.00
N TYR A 139 -7.48 -7.04 1.12
CA TYR A 139 -6.53 -5.96 0.86
C TYR A 139 -5.44 -6.37 -0.11
N LEU A 140 -5.19 -5.55 -1.13
CA LEU A 140 -4.05 -5.69 -2.05
C LEU A 140 -3.11 -4.50 -1.89
N LYS A 141 -1.81 -4.77 -1.79
CA LYS A 141 -0.74 -3.80 -2.00
C LYS A 141 -0.05 -4.13 -3.32
N LEU A 142 0.09 -3.14 -4.18
CA LEU A 142 0.69 -3.27 -5.50
C LEU A 142 1.78 -2.21 -5.67
N ASP A 143 3.03 -2.63 -5.58
CA ASP A 143 4.21 -1.77 -5.67
C ASP A 143 5.24 -2.51 -6.52
N VAL A 144 5.00 -2.48 -7.83
CA VAL A 144 5.79 -3.22 -8.83
C VAL A 144 6.45 -2.27 -9.80
N GLU A 145 6.51 -0.99 -9.42
CA GLU A 145 7.28 0.01 -10.09
C GLU A 145 6.84 0.11 -11.57
N GLY A 146 5.56 0.43 -11.80
CA GLY A 146 5.02 0.85 -13.10
C GLY A 146 4.09 -0.14 -13.82
N ALA A 147 4.07 -1.42 -13.45
CA ALA A 147 3.21 -2.42 -14.10
C ALA A 147 1.81 -2.53 -13.47
N GLU A 148 1.45 -1.65 -12.53
CA GLU A 148 0.28 -1.74 -11.65
C GLU A 148 -1.02 -1.91 -12.45
N LEU A 149 -1.26 -1.02 -13.44
CA LEU A 149 -2.50 -1.02 -14.23
C LEU A 149 -2.66 -2.32 -15.02
N SER A 150 -1.57 -2.80 -15.65
CA SER A 150 -1.62 -4.02 -16.47
C SER A 150 -1.90 -5.27 -15.63
N ILE A 151 -1.36 -5.33 -14.42
CA ILE A 151 -1.65 -6.41 -13.46
C ILE A 151 -3.12 -6.37 -13.08
N LEU A 152 -3.65 -5.21 -12.71
CA LEU A 152 -5.05 -5.06 -12.35
C LEU A 152 -5.97 -5.44 -13.52
N GLN A 153 -5.69 -4.98 -14.75
CA GLN A 153 -6.46 -5.35 -15.94
C GLN A 153 -6.50 -6.86 -16.20
N SER A 154 -5.46 -7.58 -15.82
CA SER A 154 -5.39 -9.05 -15.94
C SER A 154 -6.04 -9.83 -14.78
N ALA A 155 -6.70 -9.13 -13.85
CA ALA A 155 -7.15 -9.68 -12.58
C ALA A 155 -8.63 -9.41 -12.25
N PRO A 156 -9.59 -9.64 -13.18
CA PRO A 156 -10.99 -9.29 -12.98
C PRO A 156 -11.63 -10.00 -11.77
N ARG A 157 -11.23 -11.25 -11.44
CA ARG A 157 -11.77 -11.96 -10.27
C ARG A 157 -11.23 -11.38 -8.96
N VAL A 158 -9.95 -11.06 -8.88
CA VAL A 158 -9.41 -10.34 -7.70
C VAL A 158 -10.11 -8.99 -7.53
N LEU A 159 -10.22 -8.22 -8.62
CA LEU A 159 -10.87 -6.91 -8.62
C LEU A 159 -12.33 -6.96 -8.17
N SER A 160 -13.08 -8.05 -8.43
CA SER A 160 -14.48 -8.18 -8.02
C SER A 160 -14.68 -8.49 -6.54
N HIS A 161 -13.64 -8.92 -5.81
CA HIS A 161 -13.73 -9.27 -4.39
C HIS A 161 -12.96 -8.32 -3.47
N MET A 162 -11.90 -7.69 -3.98
CA MET A 162 -11.05 -6.80 -3.21
C MET A 162 -11.82 -5.62 -2.60
N THR A 163 -11.60 -5.38 -1.30
CA THR A 163 -12.25 -4.30 -0.55
C THR A 163 -11.37 -3.05 -0.43
N ALA A 164 -10.06 -3.21 -0.52
CA ALA A 164 -9.10 -2.13 -0.42
C ALA A 164 -7.85 -2.40 -1.26
N LEU A 165 -7.30 -1.35 -1.85
CA LEU A 165 -6.09 -1.37 -2.64
C LEU A 165 -5.18 -0.23 -2.20
N LYS A 166 -3.92 -0.53 -1.90
CA LYS A 166 -2.85 0.46 -1.98
C LYS A 166 -2.01 0.18 -3.22
N THR A 167 -1.81 1.18 -4.06
CA THR A 167 -1.01 1.03 -5.27
C THR A 167 -0.02 2.17 -5.41
N GLU A 168 1.21 1.89 -5.81
CA GLU A 168 2.12 2.94 -6.27
C GLU A 168 1.50 3.60 -7.51
N ALA A 169 1.62 4.91 -7.61
CA ALA A 169 1.23 5.67 -8.78
C ALA A 169 2.30 6.70 -9.15
N SER A 170 2.58 6.80 -10.45
CA SER A 170 3.54 7.77 -10.99
C SER A 170 2.86 8.95 -11.67
N PHE A 171 3.46 10.13 -11.54
CA PHE A 171 3.13 11.36 -12.27
C PHE A 171 4.20 11.70 -13.32
N ILE A 172 5.34 11.02 -13.27
CA ILE A 172 6.44 11.13 -14.23
C ILE A 172 6.75 9.68 -14.66
N PRO A 173 6.74 9.36 -15.96
CA PRO A 173 6.95 8.00 -16.43
C PRO A 173 8.44 7.65 -16.39
N ALA A 174 8.92 7.11 -15.26
CA ALA A 174 10.31 6.67 -15.10
C ALA A 174 10.62 5.35 -15.81
N ARG A 175 9.59 4.70 -16.37
CA ARG A 175 9.68 3.51 -17.20
C ARG A 175 9.02 3.73 -18.55
N LYS A 176 9.47 2.97 -19.54
CA LYS A 176 8.90 2.96 -20.89
C LYS A 176 7.47 2.43 -20.82
N ASP A 177 6.57 3.15 -21.49
CA ASP A 177 5.14 2.84 -21.59
C ASP A 177 4.42 2.72 -20.23
N GLN A 178 4.96 3.37 -19.19
CA GLN A 178 4.39 3.35 -17.84
C GLN A 178 3.09 4.17 -17.77
N PRO A 179 1.97 3.56 -17.33
CA PRO A 179 0.75 4.28 -17.03
C PRO A 179 0.95 5.28 -15.88
N LEU A 180 0.21 6.39 -15.91
CA LEU A 180 0.28 7.41 -14.87
C LEU A 180 -0.90 7.29 -13.89
N ALA A 181 -0.83 8.04 -12.80
CA ALA A 181 -1.85 8.08 -11.76
C ALA A 181 -3.27 8.34 -12.30
N ALA A 182 -3.40 9.12 -13.37
CA ALA A 182 -4.69 9.40 -14.01
C ALA A 182 -5.28 8.14 -14.68
N ASP A 183 -4.46 7.31 -15.31
CA ASP A 183 -4.91 6.07 -15.96
C ASP A 183 -5.37 5.05 -14.91
N LEU A 184 -4.63 4.95 -13.80
CA LEU A 184 -5.00 4.14 -12.64
C LEU A 184 -6.32 4.60 -12.01
N ASP A 185 -6.48 5.90 -11.73
CA ASP A 185 -7.71 6.45 -11.10
C ASP A 185 -8.94 6.23 -11.98
N VAL A 186 -8.84 6.48 -13.30
CA VAL A 186 -9.93 6.22 -14.24
C VAL A 186 -10.33 4.75 -14.22
N PHE A 187 -9.36 3.84 -14.27
CA PHE A 187 -9.61 2.41 -14.24
C PHE A 187 -10.29 1.98 -12.92
N LEU A 188 -9.74 2.38 -11.78
CA LEU A 188 -10.22 1.96 -10.46
C LEU A 188 -11.62 2.49 -10.15
N ARG A 189 -11.91 3.75 -10.49
CA ARG A 189 -13.28 4.30 -10.35
C ARG A 189 -14.28 3.55 -11.23
N GLY A 190 -13.86 3.16 -12.44
CA GLY A 190 -14.66 2.31 -13.32
C GLY A 190 -15.01 0.94 -12.71
N HIS A 191 -14.26 0.49 -11.71
CA HIS A 191 -14.45 -0.77 -10.99
C HIS A 191 -15.01 -0.58 -9.56
N GLY A 192 -15.65 0.57 -9.29
CA GLY A 192 -16.35 0.82 -8.03
C GLY A 192 -15.42 1.06 -6.84
N PHE A 193 -14.21 1.58 -7.09
CA PHE A 193 -13.32 2.06 -6.03
C PHE A 193 -13.39 3.58 -5.88
N VAL A 194 -13.20 4.04 -4.64
CA VAL A 194 -13.08 5.46 -4.29
C VAL A 194 -11.71 5.73 -3.69
N LEU A 195 -11.07 6.82 -4.14
CA LEU A 195 -9.78 7.26 -3.60
C LEU A 195 -9.99 7.82 -2.19
N MET A 196 -9.30 7.25 -1.21
CA MET A 196 -9.41 7.58 0.21
C MET A 196 -8.28 8.48 0.69
N ASP A 197 -7.05 8.23 0.23
CA ASP A 197 -5.89 9.01 0.63
C ASP A 197 -4.76 8.98 -0.42
N ILE A 198 -3.90 9.98 -0.35
CA ILE A 198 -2.63 10.05 -1.08
C ILE A 198 -1.51 9.93 -0.05
N LEU A 199 -0.94 8.74 0.02
CA LEU A 199 0.11 8.39 0.96
C LEU A 199 1.49 8.66 0.33
N HIS A 200 2.47 8.92 1.19
CA HIS A 200 3.90 9.01 0.82
C HIS A 200 4.22 9.83 -0.45
N PRO A 201 3.70 11.07 -0.63
CA PRO A 201 3.96 11.84 -1.83
C PRO A 201 5.46 12.15 -1.99
N GLN A 202 6.06 11.57 -3.02
CA GLN A 202 7.46 11.75 -3.37
C GLN A 202 7.64 12.91 -4.34
N ARG A 203 8.63 13.75 -4.05
CA ARG A 203 8.93 14.93 -4.85
C ARG A 203 10.36 14.90 -5.36
N TRP A 204 10.51 14.80 -6.67
CA TRP A 204 11.81 14.78 -7.33
C TRP A 204 12.28 16.17 -7.70
N ARG A 205 13.60 16.29 -7.86
CA ARG A 205 14.31 17.54 -8.15
C ARG A 205 15.42 17.25 -9.14
N HIS A 206 15.79 18.24 -9.95
CA HIS A 206 16.95 18.10 -10.85
C HIS A 206 18.30 18.19 -10.11
N GLN A 207 18.30 18.61 -8.85
CA GLN A 207 19.49 18.72 -8.01
C GLN A 207 19.17 18.18 -6.61
N PRO A 208 20.16 17.60 -5.90
CA PRO A 208 19.99 17.04 -4.55
C PRO A 208 19.87 18.16 -3.50
N LEU A 209 18.76 18.90 -3.54
CA LEU A 209 18.46 19.98 -2.59
C LEU A 209 17.70 19.43 -1.38
N PRO A 210 17.82 20.08 -0.20
CA PRO A 210 17.00 19.73 0.94
C PRO A 210 15.50 19.68 0.63
N PRO A 211 14.72 18.81 1.30
CA PRO A 211 13.28 18.76 1.11
C PRO A 211 12.63 20.07 1.59
N HIS A 212 11.49 20.44 1.01
CA HIS A 212 10.71 21.57 1.54
C HIS A 212 10.28 21.27 2.99
N PRO A 213 10.33 22.26 3.92
CA PRO A 213 10.60 23.69 3.73
C PRO A 213 12.05 24.14 4.00
N TYR A 214 13.04 23.25 3.93
CA TYR A 214 14.43 23.58 4.24
C TYR A 214 15.16 24.27 3.09
N SER A 215 16.16 25.08 3.46
CA SER A 215 17.09 25.82 2.60
C SER A 215 18.54 25.47 2.93
N TRP A 216 19.44 25.70 1.98
CA TRP A 216 20.88 25.51 2.15
C TRP A 216 21.67 26.66 1.50
N ALA A 217 22.99 26.64 1.64
CA ALA A 217 23.86 27.76 1.26
C ALA A 217 24.18 27.86 -0.25
N GLY A 218 23.80 26.89 -1.09
CA GLY A 218 24.11 26.91 -2.52
C GLY A 218 23.03 27.55 -3.39
N ALA A 219 23.12 27.32 -4.71
CA ALA A 219 22.26 27.93 -5.72
C ALA A 219 21.53 26.86 -6.58
N PRO A 220 20.18 26.81 -6.59
CA PRO A 220 19.30 27.64 -5.78
C PRO A 220 19.29 27.22 -4.30
N ALA A 221 19.20 28.21 -3.41
CA ALA A 221 19.19 27.98 -1.96
C ALA A 221 17.92 27.26 -1.47
N TYR A 222 16.83 27.41 -2.22
CA TYR A 222 15.55 26.79 -1.96
C TYR A 222 14.82 26.53 -3.28
N SER A 223 14.10 25.41 -3.33
CA SER A 223 13.13 25.12 -4.39
C SER A 223 12.11 24.12 -3.85
N ARG A 224 10.97 23.93 -4.53
CA ARG A 224 10.09 22.77 -4.30
C ARG A 224 10.42 21.67 -5.31
N GLY A 225 10.16 20.42 -4.96
CA GLY A 225 10.24 19.32 -5.91
C GLY A 225 8.94 19.17 -6.70
N GLN A 226 9.06 18.62 -7.91
CA GLN A 226 7.93 18.18 -8.72
C GLN A 226 7.33 16.91 -8.11
N ILE A 227 6.01 16.78 -8.03
CA ILE A 227 5.39 15.51 -7.61
C ILE A 227 5.75 14.45 -8.66
N ALA A 228 6.23 13.29 -8.22
CA ALA A 228 6.74 12.27 -9.11
C ALA A 228 6.07 10.92 -8.89
N GLN A 229 5.94 10.51 -7.64
CA GLN A 229 5.29 9.27 -7.23
C GLN A 229 4.50 9.50 -5.93
N CYS A 230 3.55 8.62 -5.66
CA CYS A 230 2.91 8.47 -4.37
C CYS A 230 2.31 7.07 -4.27
N ASP A 231 1.85 6.73 -3.08
CA ASP A 231 0.93 5.61 -2.90
C ASP A 231 -0.51 6.15 -2.90
N LEU A 232 -1.39 5.50 -3.65
CA LEU A 232 -2.82 5.80 -3.64
C LEU A 232 -3.56 4.71 -2.86
N LEU A 233 -4.34 5.12 -1.87
CA LEU A 233 -5.19 4.22 -1.10
C LEU A 233 -6.63 4.33 -1.59
N TYR A 234 -7.18 3.22 -2.05
CA TYR A 234 -8.56 3.08 -2.50
C TYR A 234 -9.33 2.10 -1.61
N PHE A 235 -10.58 2.40 -1.34
CA PHE A 235 -11.55 1.43 -0.81
C PHE A 235 -12.65 1.18 -1.83
N ARG A 236 -13.27 0.00 -1.76
CA ARG A 236 -14.48 -0.30 -2.50
C ARG A 236 -15.58 0.65 -2.02
N ASP A 237 -16.24 1.31 -2.96
CA ASP A 237 -17.40 2.15 -2.67
C ASP A 237 -18.49 1.28 -1.99
N PRO A 238 -19.01 1.67 -0.81
CA PRO A 238 -20.12 0.97 -0.18
C PRO A 238 -21.32 0.73 -1.11
N ALA A 239 -21.59 1.66 -2.04
CA ALA A 239 -22.65 1.55 -3.04
C ALA A 239 -22.35 0.51 -4.13
N ALA A 240 -21.09 0.15 -4.34
CA ALA A 240 -20.67 -0.88 -5.29
C ALA A 240 -20.71 -2.30 -4.72
N ILE A 241 -20.91 -2.46 -3.40
CA ILE A 241 -21.03 -3.77 -2.74
C ILE A 241 -22.52 -4.19 -2.70
N PRO A 242 -22.92 -5.31 -3.34
CA PRO A 242 -24.31 -5.77 -3.35
C PRO A 242 -24.91 -5.86 -1.94
N ALA A 243 -26.18 -5.49 -1.77
CA ALA A 243 -26.81 -5.36 -0.45
C ALA A 243 -26.81 -6.66 0.37
N GLU A 244 -26.94 -7.79 -0.33
CA GLU A 244 -26.89 -9.16 0.17
C GLU A 244 -25.48 -9.63 0.56
N ASP A 245 -24.44 -8.99 0.03
CA ASP A 245 -23.04 -9.34 0.31
C ASP A 245 -22.58 -8.72 1.64
N GLY A 246 -23.07 -9.29 2.74
CA GLY A 246 -22.73 -8.88 4.10
C GLY A 246 -21.29 -9.23 4.49
N GLU A 247 -20.70 -10.25 3.87
CA GLU A 247 -19.32 -10.70 4.17
C GLU A 247 -18.30 -9.68 3.64
N THR A 248 -18.38 -9.34 2.35
CA THR A 248 -17.51 -8.32 1.75
C THR A 248 -17.70 -6.97 2.42
N ALA A 249 -18.95 -6.59 2.73
CA ALA A 249 -19.23 -5.34 3.45
C ALA A 249 -18.63 -5.31 4.87
N LEU A 250 -18.69 -6.43 5.60
CA LEU A 250 -18.05 -6.56 6.91
C LEU A 250 -16.52 -6.43 6.78
N GLN A 251 -15.90 -7.16 5.84
CA GLN A 251 -14.46 -7.09 5.60
C GLN A 251 -14.02 -5.67 5.23
N ALA A 252 -14.74 -5.01 4.32
CA ALA A 252 -14.47 -3.63 3.92
C ALA A 252 -14.53 -2.67 5.12
N GLY A 253 -15.54 -2.79 5.98
CA GLY A 253 -15.67 -1.94 7.16
C GLY A 253 -14.57 -2.18 8.19
N LEU A 254 -14.17 -3.44 8.40
CA LEU A 254 -13.06 -3.80 9.26
C LEU A 254 -11.72 -3.27 8.74
N ILE A 255 -11.46 -3.39 7.43
CA ILE A 255 -10.25 -2.81 6.81
C ILE A 255 -10.27 -1.29 6.92
N ALA A 256 -11.36 -0.61 6.55
CA ALA A 256 -11.47 0.85 6.68
C ALA A 256 -11.21 1.32 8.11
N MET A 257 -11.77 0.62 9.10
CA MET A 257 -11.53 0.88 10.52
C MET A 257 -10.07 0.65 10.93
N ALA A 258 -9.42 -0.40 10.39
CA ALA A 258 -8.01 -0.68 10.65
C ALA A 258 -7.09 0.45 10.15
N PHE A 259 -7.43 1.06 9.01
CA PHE A 259 -6.76 2.24 8.45
C PHE A 259 -7.13 3.56 9.17
N GLY A 260 -8.16 3.55 10.02
CA GLY A 260 -8.60 4.71 10.81
C GLY A 260 -9.75 5.50 10.18
N PHE A 261 -10.35 5.02 9.09
CA PHE A 261 -11.53 5.61 8.45
C PHE A 261 -12.82 5.13 9.13
N PHE A 262 -13.00 5.51 10.40
CA PHE A 262 -14.12 5.05 11.22
C PHE A 262 -15.50 5.46 10.67
N ASP A 263 -15.60 6.64 10.05
CA ASP A 263 -16.84 7.12 9.46
C ASP A 263 -17.29 6.24 8.27
N HIS A 264 -16.35 5.93 7.38
CA HIS A 264 -16.56 5.01 6.26
C HIS A 264 -16.91 3.58 6.75
N ALA A 265 -16.26 3.12 7.82
CA ALA A 265 -16.59 1.83 8.42
C ALA A 265 -18.00 1.80 9.01
N LEU A 266 -18.48 2.91 9.60
CA LEU A 266 -19.83 2.99 10.17
C LEU A 266 -20.91 2.86 9.09
N ASP A 267 -20.74 3.50 7.92
CA ASP A 267 -21.67 3.37 6.79
C ASP A 267 -21.87 1.89 6.40
N LEU A 268 -20.78 1.14 6.30
CA LEU A 268 -20.81 -0.30 6.03
C LEU A 268 -21.44 -1.11 7.18
N PHE A 269 -21.15 -0.76 8.42
CA PHE A 269 -21.69 -1.46 9.60
C PHE A 269 -23.18 -1.21 9.84
N GLU A 270 -23.74 -0.12 9.31
CA GLU A 270 -25.18 0.18 9.38
C GLU A 270 -26.03 -0.73 8.48
N ARG A 271 -25.41 -1.41 7.52
CA ARG A 271 -26.10 -2.38 6.66
C ARG A 271 -26.67 -3.52 7.50
N PRO A 272 -27.95 -3.93 7.30
CA PRO A 272 -28.61 -4.92 8.17
C PRO A 272 -27.84 -6.24 8.35
N ALA A 273 -27.30 -6.80 7.25
CA ALA A 273 -26.53 -8.05 7.30
C ALA A 273 -25.25 -7.92 8.14
N VAL A 274 -24.56 -6.78 8.03
CA VAL A 274 -23.32 -6.50 8.78
C VAL A 274 -23.62 -6.22 10.24
N ALA A 275 -24.63 -5.39 10.53
CA ALA A 275 -25.08 -5.12 11.89
C ALA A 275 -25.49 -6.41 12.62
N GLN A 276 -26.18 -7.32 11.94
CA GLN A 276 -26.54 -8.63 12.48
C GLN A 276 -25.30 -9.50 12.76
N ALA A 277 -24.33 -9.54 11.85
CA ALA A 277 -23.09 -10.29 12.03
C ALA A 277 -22.25 -9.76 13.21
N LEU A 278 -22.18 -8.43 13.39
CA LEU A 278 -21.52 -7.79 14.53
C LEU A 278 -22.24 -8.10 15.84
N ALA A 279 -23.58 -7.99 15.85
CA ALA A 279 -24.39 -8.31 17.03
C ALA A 279 -24.29 -9.79 17.43
N ALA A 280 -24.14 -10.71 16.48
CA ALA A 280 -23.92 -12.14 16.75
C ALA A 280 -22.62 -12.41 17.53
N HIS A 281 -21.62 -11.53 17.41
CA HIS A 281 -20.39 -11.55 18.20
C HIS A 281 -20.49 -10.70 19.49
N GLY A 282 -21.68 -10.19 19.83
CA GLY A 282 -21.90 -9.33 20.99
C GLY A 282 -21.37 -7.91 20.82
N VAL A 283 -21.14 -7.44 19.59
CA VAL A 283 -20.57 -6.12 19.32
C VAL A 283 -21.66 -5.09 19.05
N ASP A 284 -21.85 -4.15 19.97
CA ASP A 284 -22.54 -2.89 19.69
C ASP A 284 -21.59 -1.98 18.91
N PHE A 285 -21.67 -2.07 17.58
CA PHE A 285 -20.70 -1.41 16.71
C PHE A 285 -20.67 0.11 16.88
N ARG A 286 -21.77 0.77 17.23
CA ARG A 286 -21.79 2.22 17.42
C ARG A 286 -21.01 2.59 18.68
N ARG A 287 -21.30 1.92 19.79
CA ARG A 287 -20.60 2.14 21.06
C ARG A 287 -19.12 1.80 20.95
N GLU A 288 -18.81 0.62 20.42
CA GLU A 288 -17.44 0.11 20.38
C GLU A 288 -16.57 0.89 19.40
N THR A 289 -17.11 1.29 18.23
CA THR A 289 -16.42 2.20 17.30
C THR A 289 -16.15 3.56 17.94
N ALA A 290 -17.10 4.11 18.71
CA ALA A 290 -16.88 5.38 19.43
C ALA A 290 -15.74 5.29 20.46
N ILE A 291 -15.58 4.15 21.14
CA ILE A 291 -14.50 3.94 22.11
C ILE A 291 -13.14 3.87 21.40
N ILE A 292 -13.01 3.01 20.39
CA ILE A 292 -11.74 2.79 19.70
C ILE A 292 -11.31 3.99 18.86
N SER A 293 -12.25 4.66 18.17
CA SER A 293 -11.97 5.87 17.38
C SER A 293 -11.42 7.02 18.24
N ARG A 294 -11.99 7.26 19.43
CA ARG A 294 -11.45 8.25 20.39
C ARG A 294 -10.02 7.91 20.80
N ARG A 295 -9.73 6.63 21.04
CA ARG A 295 -8.38 6.17 21.40
C ARG A 295 -7.39 6.40 20.25
N CYS A 296 -7.78 6.02 19.03
CA CYS A 296 -6.97 6.24 17.83
C CYS A 296 -6.72 7.73 17.56
N GLY A 297 -7.76 8.57 17.66
CA GLY A 297 -7.65 10.02 17.50
C GLY A 297 -6.67 10.66 18.49
N ARG A 298 -6.67 10.21 19.76
CA ARG A 298 -5.67 10.67 20.76
C ARG A 298 -4.25 10.25 20.37
N PHE A 299 -4.05 9.04 19.86
CA PHE A 299 -2.74 8.61 19.39
C PHE A 299 -2.26 9.40 18.17
N ALA A 300 -3.16 9.66 17.22
CA ALA A 300 -2.88 10.48 16.04
C ALA A 300 -2.48 11.91 16.45
N ALA A 301 -3.25 12.53 17.35
CA ALA A 301 -2.94 13.87 17.87
C ALA A 301 -1.56 13.91 18.56
N MET A 302 -1.25 12.93 19.42
CA MET A 302 0.05 12.85 20.09
C MET A 302 1.21 12.56 19.13
N ALA A 303 0.97 11.80 18.05
CA ALA A 303 1.96 11.57 17.01
C ALA A 303 2.22 12.86 16.21
N ALA A 304 1.17 13.59 15.84
CA ALA A 304 1.27 14.88 15.16
C ALA A 304 2.05 15.92 15.99
N ILE A 305 1.73 16.06 17.28
CA ILE A 305 2.46 16.96 18.19
C ILE A 305 3.96 16.61 18.21
N ARG A 306 4.30 15.33 18.41
CA ARG A 306 5.71 14.88 18.40
C ARG A 306 6.40 15.15 17.07
N HIS A 307 5.70 14.93 15.96
CA HIS A 307 6.23 15.20 14.62
C HIS A 307 6.55 16.69 14.43
N HIS A 308 5.61 17.58 14.78
CA HIS A 308 5.83 19.03 14.70
C HIS A 308 7.01 19.47 15.57
N LEU A 309 7.07 19.03 16.83
CA LEU A 309 8.17 19.37 17.74
C LEU A 309 9.52 18.89 17.21
N ARG A 310 9.59 17.63 16.71
CA ARG A 310 10.83 17.07 16.15
C ARG A 310 11.32 17.87 14.95
N ASN A 311 10.42 18.39 14.13
CA ASN A 311 10.77 19.15 12.93
C ASN A 311 11.08 20.63 13.20
N MET A 312 10.80 21.16 14.41
CA MET A 312 11.14 22.55 14.74
C MET A 312 12.66 22.78 14.76
N VAL A 313 13.43 21.88 15.35
CA VAL A 313 14.90 22.02 15.47
C VAL A 313 15.60 22.10 14.10
N PRO A 314 15.41 21.15 13.17
CA PRO A 314 16.03 21.24 11.85
C PRO A 314 15.53 22.45 11.06
N LEU A 315 14.28 22.87 11.24
CA LEU A 315 13.74 24.06 10.58
C LEU A 315 14.42 25.34 11.08
N LEU A 316 14.60 25.50 12.39
CA LEU A 316 15.32 26.63 12.97
C LEU A 316 16.78 26.65 12.49
N ARG A 317 17.45 25.50 12.44
CA ARG A 317 18.82 25.40 11.89
C ARG A 317 18.88 25.83 10.42
N SER A 318 17.93 25.38 9.61
CA SER A 318 17.82 25.77 8.20
C SER A 318 17.67 27.27 8.00
N LEU A 319 16.95 27.95 8.90
CA LEU A 319 16.75 29.40 8.85
C LEU A 319 17.99 30.20 9.23
N THR A 320 18.81 29.70 10.16
CA THR A 320 19.94 30.45 10.72
C THR A 320 21.29 30.13 10.07
N LEU A 321 21.52 28.86 9.72
CA LEU A 321 22.84 28.36 9.31
C LEU A 321 22.82 27.69 7.92
N GLY A 322 21.63 27.48 7.34
CA GLY A 322 21.43 26.50 6.29
C GLY A 322 21.56 25.06 6.82
N VAL A 323 20.96 24.09 6.13
CA VAL A 323 21.21 22.67 6.44
C VAL A 323 22.59 22.27 5.85
N PRO A 324 23.47 21.59 6.62
CA PRO A 324 24.70 21.02 6.05
C PRO A 324 24.34 20.05 4.92
N GLY A 325 25.09 20.11 3.82
CA GLY A 325 24.94 19.18 2.69
C GLY A 325 25.25 17.74 3.06
#